data_AF-A0A376FKA3-F1
#
_entry.id   AF-A0A376FKA3-F1
#
_cell.length_a   1.000
_cell.length_b   1.000
_cell.length_c   1.000
_cell.angle_alpha   90.00
_cell.angle_beta   90.00
_cell.angle_gamma   90.00
#
_symmetry.space_group_name_H-M   'P 1'
#
loop_
_entity.id
_entity.type
_entity.pdbx_description
1 polymer ?
#
loop_
_entity_poly.entity_id
_entity_poly.type
_entity_poly.pdbx_seq_one_letter_code
_entity_poly.pdbx_strand_id
1 'polypeptide(L)' 'MLKYRLISAFVLIPIVIAALFLLPPVGFAIVTLVVCMLAAWEWGQFSGFTSRTQRVWLAVLCGFILAIMLFYVA' A
#
# COMPACT_ATOMS: atom_id res chain seq x y z
N MET A 1 13.41 13.14 16.21
CA MET A 1 13.52 12.03 15.23
C MET A 1 12.97 10.72 15.78
N LEU A 2 13.48 10.15 16.90
CA LEU A 2 12.94 8.89 17.45
C LEU A 2 11.52 9.01 18.04
N LYS A 3 11.23 10.07 18.80
CA LYS A 3 9.91 10.27 19.44
C LYS A 3 8.75 10.19 18.44
N TYR A 4 8.84 10.88 17.31
CA TYR A 4 7.81 10.87 16.26
C TYR A 4 7.68 9.51 15.56
N ARG A 5 8.80 8.83 15.29
CA ARG A 5 8.79 7.47 14.72
C ARG A 5 8.12 6.47 15.66
N LEU A 6 8.42 6.54 16.96
CA LEU A 6 7.84 5.67 17.97
C LEU A 6 6.31 5.84 18.05
N ILE A 7 5.83 7.09 18.07
CA ILE A 7 4.40 7.41 18.10
C ILE A 7 3.71 6.86 16.84
N SER A 8 4.29 7.06 15.65
CA SER A 8 3.71 6.55 14.41
C SER A 8 3.63 5.02 14.39
N ALA A 9 4.65 4.32 14.88
CA ALA A 9 4.67 2.86 14.96
C ALA A 9 3.60 2.35 15.93
N PHE A 10 3.45 3.00 17.08
CA PHE A 10 2.45 2.63 18.09
C PHE A 10 1.01 2.81 17.60
N VAL A 11 0.77 3.74 16.69
CA VAL A 11 -0.52 3.95 16.03
C VAL A 11 -0.72 2.94 14.87
N LEU A 12 0.32 2.66 14.10
CA LEU A 12 0.23 1.74 12.95
C LEU A 12 -0.01 0.29 13.38
N ILE A 13 0.66 -0.18 14.44
CA ILE A 13 0.54 -1.57 14.94
C ILE A 13 -0.92 -1.97 15.21
N PRO A 14 -1.70 -1.26 16.03
CA PRO A 14 -3.10 -1.64 16.31
C PRO A 14 -3.99 -1.51 15.07
N ILE A 15 -3.72 -0.54 14.19
CA ILE A 15 -4.45 -0.40 12.92
C ILE A 15 -4.25 -1.62 12.03
N VAL A 16 -3.01 -2.10 11.88
CA VAL A 16 -2.70 -3.27 11.05
C VAL A 16 -3.28 -4.54 11.66
N ILE A 17 -3.23 -4.70 12.98
CA ILE A 17 -3.85 -5.83 13.67
C ILE A 17 -5.37 -5.81 13.48
N ALA A 18 -6.02 -4.64 13.60
CA ALA A 18 -7.44 -4.51 13.31
C ALA A 18 -7.76 -4.86 11.85
N ALA A 19 -6.94 -4.44 10.89
CA ALA A 19 -7.10 -4.80 9.49
C ALA A 19 -6.96 -6.31 9.23
N LEU A 20 -6.09 -7.00 9.98
CA LEU A 20 -5.87 -8.45 9.84
C LEU A 20 -7.01 -9.30 10.41
N PHE A 21 -7.54 -8.94 11.59
CA PHE A 21 -8.50 -9.77 12.31
C PHE A 21 -9.96 -9.35 12.11
N LEU A 22 -10.22 -8.08 11.79
CA LEU A 22 -11.57 -7.54 11.71
C LEU A 22 -12.15 -7.54 10.27
N LEU A 23 -11.30 -7.56 9.24
CA LEU A 23 -11.75 -7.51 7.85
C LEU A 23 -11.89 -8.93 7.25
N PRO A 24 -12.96 -9.18 6.47
CA PRO A 24 -13.06 -10.39 5.66
C PRO A 24 -11.94 -10.43 4.60
N PRO A 25 -11.62 -11.61 4.03
CA PRO A 25 -10.48 -11.81 3.12
C PRO A 25 -10.43 -10.79 1.98
N VAL A 26 -11.59 -10.46 1.42
CA VAL A 26 -11.74 -9.46 0.34
C VAL A 26 -11.40 -8.05 0.83
N GLY A 27 -11.84 -7.68 2.02
CA GLY A 27 -11.55 -6.37 2.62
C GLY A 27 -10.06 -6.20 2.91
N PHE A 28 -9.43 -7.22 3.50
CA PHE A 28 -7.99 -7.20 3.77
C PHE A 28 -7.17 -7.06 2.48
N ALA A 29 -7.60 -7.73 1.42
CA ALA A 29 -6.91 -7.65 0.13
C ALA A 29 -7.00 -6.26 -0.49
N ILE A 30 -8.15 -5.57 -0.40
CA ILE A 30 -8.30 -4.19 -0.86
C ILE A 30 -7.39 -3.25 -0.07
N VAL A 31 -7.35 -3.37 1.26
CA VAL A 31 -6.47 -2.55 2.12
C VAL A 31 -5.01 -2.75 1.73
N THR A 32 -4.59 -4.00 1.56
CA THR A 32 -3.22 -4.36 1.15
C THR A 32 -2.89 -3.79 -0.24
N LEU A 33 -3.83 -3.84 -1.18
CA LEU A 33 -3.66 -3.28 -2.53
C LEU A 33 -3.41 -1.76 -2.48
N VAL A 34 -4.18 -1.03 -1.66
CA VAL A 34 -3.99 0.42 -1.46
C VAL A 34 -2.62 0.71 -0.84
N VAL A 35 -2.22 -0.05 0.18
CA VAL A 35 -0.89 0.10 0.81
C VAL A 35 0.22 -0.16 -0.20
N CYS A 36 0.10 -1.17 -1.06
CA CYS A 36 1.05 -1.46 -2.12
C CYS A 36 1.11 -0.36 -3.18
N MET A 37 -0.02 0.22 -3.61
CA MET A 37 -0.06 1.37 -4.53
C MET A 37 0.70 2.57 -3.94
N LEU A 38 0.48 2.88 -2.65
CA LEU A 38 1.17 3.97 -1.96
C LEU A 38 2.68 3.68 -1.82
N ALA A 39 3.06 2.45 -1.51
CA ALA A 39 4.47 2.05 -1.46
C ALA A 39 5.14 2.20 -2.84
N ALA A 40 4.49 1.75 -3.91
CA ALA A 40 4.98 1.91 -5.28
C ALA A 40 5.14 3.39 -5.67
N TRP A 41 4.23 4.26 -5.22
CA TRP A 41 4.34 5.71 -5.42
C TRP A 41 5.55 6.32 -4.70
N GLU A 42 5.72 6.03 -3.41
CA GLU A 42 6.81 6.55 -2.59
C GLU A 42 8.18 6.04 -3.07
N TRP A 43 8.25 4.79 -3.54
CA TRP A 43 9.50 4.18 -4.01
C TRP A 43 9.83 4.57 -5.45
N GLY A 44 8.83 4.93 -6.27
CA GLY A 44 9.03 5.56 -7.57
C GLY A 44 9.80 6.88 -7.49
N GLN A 45 9.76 7.58 -6.34
CA GLN A 45 10.61 8.75 -6.09
C GLN A 45 12.08 8.40 -5.92
N PHE A 46 12.37 7.30 -5.23
CA PHE A 46 13.73 6.85 -4.97
C PHE A 46 14.41 6.23 -6.21
N SER A 47 13.64 5.65 -7.14
CA SER A 47 14.16 5.11 -8.41
C SER A 47 14.54 6.17 -9.46
N GLY A 48 14.58 7.47 -9.11
CA GLY A 48 15.06 8.52 -10.02
C GLY A 48 14.04 9.02 -11.05
N PHE A 49 12.77 8.60 -10.94
CA PHE A 49 11.70 9.13 -11.78
C PHE A 49 11.26 10.51 -11.28
N THR A 50 11.77 11.55 -11.95
CA THR A 50 11.50 12.98 -11.68
C THR A 50 10.12 13.44 -12.19
N SER A 51 9.50 12.72 -13.13
CA SER A 51 8.17 13.04 -13.66
C SER A 51 7.04 12.48 -12.79
N ARG A 52 6.17 13.37 -12.30
CA ARG A 52 4.95 13.05 -11.52
C ARG A 52 4.06 12.03 -12.27
N THR A 53 4.05 12.08 -13.59
CA THR A 53 3.27 11.20 -14.48
C THR A 53 3.77 9.75 -14.49
N GLN A 54 5.09 9.52 -14.40
CA GLN A 54 5.64 8.16 -14.35
C GLN A 54 5.33 7.46 -13.02
N ARG A 55 5.23 8.20 -11.92
CA ARG A 55 4.86 7.64 -10.60
C ARG A 55 3.39 7.23 -10.55
N VAL A 56 2.50 8.02 -11.16
CA VAL A 56 1.09 7.64 -11.32
C VAL A 56 1.00 6.36 -12.13
N TRP A 57 1.72 6.28 -13.25
CA TRP A 57 1.71 5.09 -14.09
C TRP A 57 2.22 3.84 -13.39
N LEU A 58 3.28 3.93 -12.57
CA LEU A 58 3.79 2.81 -11.79
C LEU A 58 2.81 2.34 -10.71
N ALA A 59 2.22 3.26 -9.95
CA ALA A 59 1.22 2.94 -8.93
C ALA A 59 -0.05 2.34 -9.55
N VAL A 60 -0.50 2.88 -10.68
CA VAL A 60 -1.67 2.38 -11.42
C VAL A 60 -1.40 1.00 -12.02
N LEU A 61 -0.25 0.77 -12.67
CA LEU A 61 0.12 -0.55 -13.21
C LEU A 61 0.23 -1.59 -12.10
N CYS A 62 0.91 -1.26 -10.99
CA CYS A 62 1.05 -2.18 -9.85
C CYS A 62 -0.30 -2.52 -9.24
N GLY A 63 -1.16 -1.51 -9.05
CA GLY A 63 -2.52 -1.70 -8.58
C GLY A 63 -3.42 -2.48 -9.54
N PHE A 64 -3.26 -2.28 -10.86
CA PHE A 64 -4.02 -2.98 -11.88
C PHE A 64 -3.64 -4.46 -11.95
N ILE A 65 -2.34 -4.78 -11.85
CA ILE A 65 -1.85 -6.17 -11.79
C ILE A 65 -2.35 -6.87 -10.53
N LEU A 66 -2.30 -6.19 -9.37
CA LEU A 66 -2.81 -6.74 -8.12
C LEU A 66 -4.33 -6.93 -8.14
N ALA A 67 -5.07 -6.01 -8.78
CA ALA A 67 -6.51 -6.15 -8.97
C ALA A 67 -6.85 -7.34 -9.88
N ILE A 68 -6.11 -7.53 -10.97
CA ILE A 68 -6.27 -8.70 -11.86
C ILE A 68 -5.99 -10.00 -11.08
N MET A 69 -4.93 -10.06 -10.27
CA MET A 69 -4.67 -11.23 -9.44
C MET A 69 -5.77 -11.47 -8.41
N LEU A 70 -6.32 -10.41 -7.81
CA LEU A 70 -7.44 -10.52 -6.88
C LEU A 70 -8.68 -11.15 -7.55
N PHE A 71 -9.01 -10.72 -8.76
CA PHE A 71 -10.13 -11.26 -9.54
C PHE A 71 -9.88 -12.68 -10.06
N TYR A 72 -8.62 -13.09 -10.22
CA TYR A 72 -8.29 -14.45 -10.66
C TYR A 72 -8.27 -15.46 -9.51
N VAL A 73 -7.98 -15.01 -8.28
CA VAL A 73 -7.92 -15.85 -7.07
C VAL A 73 -9.27 -15.97 -6.35
N ALA A 74 -10.18 -15.01 -6.55
CA ALA A 74 -11.54 -14.98 -6.01
C ALA A 74 -12.50 -15.82 -6.86
#